data_AF-A0A972HY52-F1
#
_entry.id   AF-A0A972HY52-F1
#
_cell.length_a   1.000
_cell.length_b   1.000
_cell.length_c   1.000
_cell.angle_alpha   90.00
_cell.angle_beta   90.00
_cell.angle_gamma   90.00
#
_symmetry.space_group_name_H-M   'P 1'
#
loop_
_entity.id
_entity.type
_entity.pdbx_description
1 polymer ?
#
loop_
_entity_poly.entity_id
_entity_poly.type
_entity_poly.pdbx_seq_one_letter_code
_entity_poly.pdbx_strand_id
1 'polypeptide(L)'
;MKGSGWDVAVVSGTGVERQVRNYGNVRSCLEYQDYLEAVAALKEGTVDAVIMDRLDALNSLKRFGGNDLKLVGERLTDRKGRAVFRPGDDMLCLQFNKALLELIRDKTYEQLSVKYFGVNLLDNKNIKKPLLMDVSIRDIRGADESWAEIQKKGVLEFGIMVNNPPFCYYGQDKRLTGFEVELTEAIAKKLGIKYKLVVMERREAYDALIKGRCDAFLYGTNSINSLGGKVVYSEPYYFSGAQLVVLAESPINGPETLNQRIPSFKSLLRRRMIKW
;
A
#
# COMPACT_ATOMS: atom_id res chain seq x y z
N MET A 1 20.38 8.92 33.74
CA MET A 1 20.77 7.72 32.97
C MET A 1 19.70 7.47 31.90
N LYS A 2 20.03 7.56 30.60
CA LYS A 2 19.12 7.14 29.52
C LYS A 2 18.92 5.62 29.65
N GLY A 3 17.69 5.17 29.92
CA GLY A 3 17.37 3.76 30.17
C GLY A 3 17.70 2.81 29.02
N SER A 4 17.75 1.52 29.30
CA SER A 4 17.90 0.45 28.31
C SER A 4 16.56 0.22 27.60
N GLY A 5 16.44 0.62 26.33
CA GLY A 5 15.27 0.36 25.49
C GLY A 5 15.34 1.13 24.17
N TRP A 6 14.49 0.74 23.22
CA TRP A 6 14.46 1.28 21.86
C TRP A 6 13.78 2.65 21.79
N ASP A 7 14.35 3.56 21.01
CA ASP A 7 13.71 4.84 20.67
C ASP A 7 13.02 4.68 19.31
N VAL A 8 11.71 4.85 19.26
CA VAL A 8 10.92 4.62 18.05
C VAL A 8 10.25 5.92 17.64
N ALA A 9 10.50 6.35 16.41
CA ALA A 9 9.82 7.49 15.80
C ALA A 9 8.52 7.07 15.15
N VAL A 10 7.53 7.95 15.24
CA VAL A 10 6.24 7.88 14.56
C VAL A 10 5.87 9.28 14.09
N VAL A 11 5.02 9.37 13.08
CA VAL A 11 4.45 10.66 12.66
C VAL A 11 3.12 10.87 13.38
N SER A 12 2.93 12.05 13.95
CA SER A 12 1.72 12.40 14.70
C SER A 12 0.46 12.22 13.85
N GLY A 13 -0.58 11.65 14.46
CA GLY A 13 -1.89 11.49 13.84
C GLY A 13 -2.04 10.24 12.98
N THR A 14 -1.01 9.40 12.90
CA THR A 14 -1.08 8.10 12.19
C THR A 14 -1.82 7.03 13.00
N GLY A 15 -1.96 7.21 14.32
CA GLY A 15 -2.61 6.27 15.22
C GLY A 15 -1.73 5.09 15.64
N VAL A 16 -0.51 5.00 15.11
CA VAL A 16 0.50 3.97 15.35
C VAL A 16 1.17 4.15 16.72
N GLU A 17 1.13 5.36 17.29
CA GLU A 17 1.70 5.70 18.61
C GLU A 17 1.19 4.74 19.70
N ARG A 18 -0.09 4.35 19.60
CA ARG A 18 -0.72 3.38 20.52
C ARG A 18 -0.12 1.99 20.41
N GLN A 19 0.22 1.54 19.20
CA GLN A 19 0.86 0.23 19.00
C GLN A 19 2.28 0.23 19.57
N VAL A 20 3.03 1.32 19.41
CA VAL A 20 4.40 1.43 19.92
C VAL A 20 4.46 1.25 21.44
N ARG A 21 3.48 1.82 22.16
CA ARG A 21 3.41 1.75 23.63
C ARG A 21 3.17 0.32 24.16
N ASN A 22 2.73 -0.61 23.32
CA ASN A 22 2.50 -1.99 23.72
C ASN A 22 3.76 -2.86 23.69
N TYR A 23 4.88 -2.37 23.16
CA TYR A 23 6.14 -3.11 23.15
C TYR A 23 6.90 -2.97 24.47
N GLY A 24 7.30 -4.11 25.04
CA GLY A 24 7.86 -4.20 26.39
C GLY A 24 9.27 -3.62 26.56
N ASN A 25 9.98 -3.32 25.49
CA ASN A 25 11.34 -2.73 25.55
C ASN A 25 11.49 -1.47 24.68
N VAL A 26 10.40 -0.76 24.40
CA VAL A 26 10.46 0.60 23.86
C VAL A 26 10.64 1.58 25.01
N ARG A 27 11.71 2.37 24.95
CA ARG A 27 12.02 3.40 25.95
C ARG A 27 11.24 4.68 25.72
N SER A 28 11.18 5.12 24.46
CA SER A 28 10.44 6.32 24.08
C SER A 28 9.86 6.19 22.68
N CYS A 29 8.63 6.70 22.56
CA CYS A 29 7.95 6.93 21.30
C CYS A 29 8.08 8.43 21.00
N LEU A 30 8.85 8.80 19.98
CA LEU A 30 9.06 10.19 19.59
C LEU A 30 8.13 10.50 18.42
N GLU A 31 7.34 11.55 18.58
CA GLU A 31 6.42 12.01 17.54
C GLU A 31 7.07 13.11 16.71
N TYR A 32 6.95 13.01 15.39
CA TYR A 32 7.43 13.99 14.41
C TYR A 32 6.27 14.51 13.57
N GLN A 33 6.44 15.70 12.99
CA GLN A 33 5.40 16.31 12.15
C GLN A 33 5.32 15.64 10.77
N ASP A 34 6.46 15.17 10.24
CA ASP A 34 6.51 14.48 8.97
C ASP A 34 7.57 13.36 8.93
N TYR A 35 7.51 12.55 7.87
CA TYR A 35 8.42 11.42 7.68
C TYR A 35 9.86 11.85 7.35
N LEU A 36 10.07 13.04 6.80
CA LEU A 36 11.42 13.53 6.47
C LEU A 36 12.20 13.79 7.76
N GLU A 37 11.59 14.46 8.73
CA GLU A 37 12.17 14.68 10.06
C GLU A 37 12.41 13.36 10.81
N ALA A 38 11.43 12.45 10.80
CA ALA A 38 11.57 11.15 11.45
C ALA A 38 12.73 10.32 10.85
N VAL A 39 12.88 10.34 9.52
CA VAL A 39 13.99 9.67 8.83
C VAL A 39 15.32 10.34 9.10
N ALA A 40 15.39 11.68 9.16
CA ALA A 40 16.60 12.39 9.55
C ALA A 40 17.05 12.00 10.96
N ALA A 41 16.12 11.98 11.93
CA ALA A 41 16.38 11.53 13.29
C ALA A 41 16.88 10.08 13.37
N LEU A 42 16.39 9.20 12.49
CA LEU A 42 16.90 7.83 12.38
C LEU A 42 18.34 7.79 11.86
N LYS A 43 18.66 8.58 10.85
CA LYS A 43 20.02 8.68 10.28
C LYS A 43 21.02 9.27 11.26
N GLU A 44 20.60 10.24 12.07
CA GLU A 44 21.42 10.84 13.13
C GLU A 44 21.57 9.93 14.36
N GLY A 45 20.81 8.83 14.43
CA GLY A 45 20.80 7.92 15.57
C GLY A 45 20.06 8.45 16.80
N THR A 46 19.27 9.52 16.64
CA THR A 46 18.33 10.03 17.65
C THR A 46 17.24 9.01 17.96
N VAL A 47 16.79 8.27 16.95
CA VAL A 47 15.89 7.11 17.08
C VAL A 47 16.50 5.86 16.46
N ASP A 48 15.98 4.69 16.84
CA ASP A 48 16.44 3.37 16.36
C ASP A 48 15.62 2.81 15.21
N ALA A 49 14.36 3.24 15.13
CA ALA A 49 13.42 2.83 14.10
C ALA A 49 12.41 3.95 13.86
N VAL A 50 11.90 4.02 12.64
CA VAL A 50 10.73 4.81 12.28
C VAL A 50 9.63 3.84 11.90
N ILE A 51 8.41 4.05 12.40
CA ILE A 51 7.25 3.35 11.84
C ILE A 51 6.54 4.29 10.87
N MET A 52 6.39 3.80 9.65
CA MET A 52 5.75 4.53 8.55
C MET A 52 4.97 3.57 7.67
N ASP A 53 4.02 4.08 6.89
CA ASP A 53 3.34 3.23 5.92
C ASP A 53 4.33 2.66 4.91
N ARG A 54 4.20 1.37 4.60
CA ARG A 54 5.13 0.66 3.72
C ARG A 54 5.28 1.31 2.34
N LEU A 55 4.21 1.83 1.75
CA LEU A 55 4.30 2.45 0.42
C LEU A 55 5.04 3.80 0.49
N ASP A 56 4.77 4.59 1.54
CA ASP A 56 5.49 5.84 1.81
C ASP A 56 6.96 5.56 2.10
N ALA A 57 7.26 4.47 2.81
CA ALA A 57 8.62 3.99 3.04
C ALA A 57 9.33 3.62 1.75
N LEU A 58 8.72 2.80 0.89
CA LEU A 58 9.31 2.40 -0.39
C LEU A 58 9.58 3.62 -1.29
N ASN A 59 8.66 4.59 -1.30
CA ASN A 59 8.86 5.85 -2.01
C ASN A 59 9.99 6.70 -1.39
N SER A 60 10.03 6.81 -0.06
CA SER A 60 11.05 7.57 0.66
C SER A 60 12.44 6.95 0.53
N LEU A 61 12.55 5.62 0.55
CA LEU A 61 13.80 4.89 0.34
C LEU A 61 14.36 5.19 -1.05
N LYS A 62 13.50 5.15 -2.08
CA LYS A 62 13.87 5.46 -3.47
C LYS A 62 14.31 6.91 -3.68
N ARG A 63 13.71 7.86 -2.94
CA ARG A 63 14.00 9.31 -3.08
C ARG A 63 15.11 9.83 -2.17
N PHE A 64 15.23 9.30 -0.96
CA PHE A 64 16.04 9.88 0.13
C PHE A 64 16.86 8.86 0.93
N GLY A 65 16.54 7.56 0.82
CA GLY A 65 17.10 6.53 1.70
C GLY A 65 18.45 6.00 1.27
N GLY A 66 18.74 5.94 -0.04
CA GLY A 66 19.94 5.27 -0.54
C GLY A 66 20.00 3.81 -0.06
N ASN A 67 21.20 3.29 0.19
CA ASN A 67 21.42 1.93 0.71
C ASN A 67 21.48 1.87 2.26
N ASP A 68 21.24 2.99 2.94
CA ASP A 68 21.48 3.11 4.39
C ASP A 68 20.28 2.70 5.24
N LEU A 69 19.12 2.48 4.61
CA LEU A 69 17.85 2.18 5.27
C LEU A 69 17.22 0.92 4.69
N LYS A 70 16.50 0.17 5.53
CA LYS A 70 15.75 -1.02 5.14
C LYS A 70 14.40 -1.10 5.86
N LEU A 71 13.41 -1.65 5.16
CA LEU A 71 12.14 -2.10 5.75
C LEU A 71 12.34 -3.48 6.39
N VAL A 72 11.81 -3.67 7.61
CA VAL A 72 11.99 -4.92 8.37
C VAL A 72 10.70 -5.41 9.01
N GLY A 73 10.64 -6.73 9.21
CA GLY A 73 9.59 -7.45 9.92
C GLY A 73 8.21 -7.39 9.29
N GLU A 74 7.23 -7.87 10.05
CA GLU A 74 5.83 -7.83 9.64
C GLU A 74 5.23 -6.42 9.74
N ARG A 75 4.15 -6.18 8.99
CA ARG A 75 3.39 -4.92 9.06
C ARG A 75 2.57 -4.90 10.34
N LEU A 76 2.54 -3.76 11.00
CA LEU A 76 1.78 -3.49 12.22
C LEU A 76 0.31 -3.20 11.95
N THR A 77 0.01 -2.70 10.76
CA THR A 77 -1.36 -2.50 10.28
C THR A 77 -1.52 -3.15 8.92
N ASP A 78 -2.76 -3.47 8.56
CA ASP A 78 -3.10 -4.06 7.26
C ASP A 78 -3.93 -3.04 6.47
N ARG A 79 -3.37 -2.54 5.37
CA ARG A 79 -4.08 -1.71 4.40
C ARG A 79 -4.09 -2.41 3.05
N LYS A 80 -5.23 -2.41 2.37
CA LYS A 80 -5.42 -3.07 1.07
C LYS A 80 -5.85 -2.07 0.02
N GLY A 81 -5.16 -2.06 -1.12
CA GLY A 81 -5.64 -1.39 -2.34
C GLY A 81 -6.62 -2.29 -3.06
N ARG A 82 -7.84 -1.81 -3.33
CA ARG A 82 -8.91 -2.54 -4.01
C ARG A 82 -9.58 -1.64 -5.04
N ALA A 83 -10.06 -2.24 -6.12
CA ALA A 83 -10.97 -1.58 -7.04
C ALA A 83 -12.39 -1.67 -6.47
N VAL A 84 -13.20 -0.69 -6.80
CA VAL A 84 -14.56 -0.54 -6.30
C VAL A 84 -15.53 -0.47 -7.46
N PHE A 85 -16.65 -1.18 -7.37
CA PHE A 85 -17.69 -1.25 -8.37
C PHE A 85 -19.04 -0.87 -7.76
N ARG A 86 -20.04 -0.58 -8.60
CA ARG A 86 -21.39 -0.26 -8.12
C ARG A 86 -22.00 -1.49 -7.41
N PRO A 87 -22.95 -1.28 -6.48
CA PRO A 87 -23.78 -2.38 -6.00
C PRO A 87 -24.42 -3.15 -7.16
N GLY A 88 -24.27 -4.46 -7.17
CA GLY A 88 -24.80 -5.33 -8.22
C GLY A 88 -23.91 -5.47 -9.45
N ASP A 89 -22.71 -4.89 -9.48
CA ASP A 89 -21.69 -5.14 -10.53
C ASP A 89 -20.76 -6.32 -10.15
N ASP A 90 -21.30 -7.39 -9.57
CA ASP A 90 -20.51 -8.51 -9.03
C ASP A 90 -19.80 -9.28 -10.16
N MET A 91 -20.46 -9.46 -11.31
CA MET A 91 -19.86 -10.12 -12.49
C MET A 91 -18.73 -9.30 -13.12
N LEU A 92 -18.86 -7.97 -13.18
CA LEU A 92 -17.76 -7.10 -13.63
C LEU A 92 -16.57 -7.16 -12.68
N CYS A 93 -16.82 -7.10 -11.37
CA CYS A 93 -15.78 -7.27 -10.34
C CYS A 93 -15.06 -8.63 -10.46
N LEU A 94 -15.80 -9.70 -10.72
CA LEU A 94 -15.23 -11.03 -10.95
C LEU A 94 -14.29 -11.05 -12.16
N GLN A 95 -14.68 -10.44 -13.28
CA GLN A 95 -13.81 -10.38 -14.47
C GLN A 95 -12.54 -9.57 -14.20
N PHE A 96 -12.65 -8.46 -13.47
CA PHE A 96 -11.48 -7.71 -13.00
C PHE A 96 -10.54 -8.60 -12.18
N ASN A 97 -11.07 -9.35 -11.20
CA ASN A 97 -10.28 -10.26 -10.36
C ASN A 97 -9.62 -11.38 -11.17
N LYS A 98 -10.33 -11.93 -12.16
CA LYS A 98 -9.79 -12.94 -13.07
C LYS A 98 -8.63 -12.38 -13.90
N ALA A 99 -8.80 -11.19 -14.48
CA ALA A 99 -7.75 -10.50 -15.22
C ALA A 99 -6.52 -10.21 -14.34
N LEU A 100 -6.74 -9.74 -13.10
CA LEU A 100 -5.66 -9.52 -12.13
C LEU A 100 -4.90 -10.81 -11.83
N LEU A 101 -5.60 -11.93 -11.62
CA LEU A 101 -4.99 -13.23 -11.40
C LEU A 101 -4.15 -13.68 -12.62
N GLU A 102 -4.63 -13.45 -13.84
CA GLU A 102 -3.85 -13.75 -15.05
C GLU A 102 -2.58 -12.90 -15.15
N LEU A 103 -2.64 -11.60 -14.81
CA LEU A 103 -1.45 -10.73 -14.74
C LEU A 103 -0.45 -11.16 -13.67
N ILE A 104 -0.93 -11.77 -12.59
CA ILE A 104 -0.06 -12.32 -11.54
C ILE A 104 0.62 -13.60 -12.03
N ARG A 105 -0.14 -14.49 -12.67
CA ARG A 105 0.36 -15.77 -13.21
C ARG A 105 1.41 -15.58 -14.28
N ASP A 106 1.23 -14.60 -15.17
CA ASP A 106 2.15 -14.32 -16.26
C ASP A 106 3.27 -13.33 -15.91
N LYS A 107 3.38 -12.93 -14.64
CA LYS A 107 4.40 -12.01 -14.10
C LYS A 107 4.28 -10.55 -14.56
N THR A 108 3.28 -10.18 -15.35
CA THR A 108 3.05 -8.77 -15.75
C THR A 108 2.82 -7.88 -14.52
N TYR A 109 2.02 -8.34 -13.55
CA TYR A 109 1.80 -7.61 -12.31
C TYR A 109 3.11 -7.38 -11.55
N GLU A 110 3.94 -8.41 -11.42
CA GLU A 110 5.21 -8.34 -10.67
C GLU A 110 6.14 -7.32 -11.33
N GLN A 111 6.25 -7.32 -12.66
CA GLN A 111 7.04 -6.34 -13.42
C GLN A 111 6.54 -4.91 -13.19
N LEU A 112 5.23 -4.68 -13.26
CA LEU A 112 4.63 -3.36 -12.98
C LEU A 112 4.91 -2.92 -11.54
N SER A 113 4.73 -3.82 -10.58
CA SER A 113 4.94 -3.55 -9.16
C SER A 113 6.39 -3.19 -8.87
N VAL A 114 7.35 -3.96 -9.40
CA VAL A 114 8.79 -3.69 -9.25
C VAL A 114 9.20 -2.40 -9.97
N LYS A 115 8.66 -2.10 -11.16
CA LYS A 115 8.92 -0.85 -11.87
C LYS A 115 8.63 0.38 -11.01
N TYR A 116 7.48 0.39 -10.33
CA TYR A 116 7.05 1.56 -9.56
C TYR A 116 7.59 1.57 -8.13
N PHE A 117 7.65 0.42 -7.46
CA PHE A 117 7.94 0.32 -6.02
C PHE A 117 9.25 -0.40 -5.68
N GLY A 118 9.94 -0.98 -6.67
CA GLY A 118 11.16 -1.77 -6.47
C GLY A 118 10.93 -3.15 -5.86
N VAL A 119 9.68 -3.50 -5.53
CA VAL A 119 9.29 -4.75 -4.88
C VAL A 119 7.94 -5.21 -5.42
N ASN A 120 7.66 -6.51 -5.29
CA ASN A 120 6.32 -7.03 -5.53
C ASN A 120 5.40 -6.66 -4.36
N LEU A 121 4.38 -5.83 -4.61
CA LEU A 121 3.41 -5.38 -3.60
C LEU A 121 2.41 -6.45 -3.16
N LEU A 122 2.35 -7.57 -3.89
CA LEU A 122 1.62 -8.78 -3.47
C LEU A 122 2.53 -9.78 -2.78
N ASP A 123 3.87 -9.61 -2.79
CA ASP A 123 4.73 -10.44 -1.97
C ASP A 123 4.43 -10.18 -0.50
N ASN A 124 3.72 -11.13 0.08
CA ASN A 124 3.17 -11.03 1.41
C ASN A 124 3.53 -12.31 2.16
N LYS A 125 4.84 -12.46 2.43
CA LYS A 125 5.43 -13.56 3.20
C LYS A 125 4.73 -13.87 4.54
N ASN A 126 3.84 -12.99 5.00
CA ASN A 126 3.16 -13.03 6.30
C ASN A 126 1.65 -13.32 6.23
N ILE A 127 1.04 -13.52 5.04
CA ILE A 127 -0.34 -14.02 4.93
C ILE A 127 -0.29 -15.49 4.48
N LYS A 128 -0.63 -16.40 5.40
CA LYS A 128 -0.73 -17.86 5.15
C LYS A 128 -1.82 -18.27 4.15
N LYS A 129 -2.61 -17.33 3.63
CA LYS A 129 -3.63 -17.57 2.63
C LYS A 129 -3.04 -17.24 1.26
N PRO A 130 -2.94 -18.20 0.33
CA PRO A 130 -2.41 -17.92 -0.99
C PRO A 130 -3.25 -16.81 -1.66
N LEU A 131 -2.54 -15.82 -2.21
CA LEU A 131 -3.14 -14.75 -3.00
C LEU A 131 -3.93 -15.39 -4.15
N LEU A 132 -5.25 -15.12 -4.18
CA LEU A 132 -6.13 -15.44 -5.30
C LEU A 132 -6.16 -16.92 -5.74
N MET A 133 -5.78 -17.88 -4.89
CA MET A 133 -5.74 -19.29 -5.34
C MET A 133 -7.11 -19.92 -5.55
N ASP A 134 -8.15 -19.39 -4.93
CA ASP A 134 -9.52 -19.83 -5.14
C ASP A 134 -10.41 -18.60 -5.32
N VAL A 135 -10.48 -18.07 -6.55
CA VAL A 135 -11.72 -17.41 -6.99
C VAL A 135 -12.76 -18.53 -7.02
N SER A 136 -13.34 -18.80 -5.85
CA SER A 136 -14.45 -19.70 -5.67
C SER A 136 -15.61 -19.11 -6.46
N ILE A 137 -15.79 -19.59 -7.69
CA ILE A 137 -16.96 -19.35 -8.54
C ILE A 137 -18.27 -19.68 -7.77
N ARG A 138 -18.19 -20.39 -6.64
CA ARG A 138 -19.33 -20.92 -5.87
C ARG A 138 -20.13 -19.86 -5.10
N ASP A 139 -19.64 -18.64 -4.91
CA ASP A 139 -20.36 -17.61 -4.13
C ASP A 139 -21.11 -16.56 -4.98
N ILE A 140 -21.12 -16.68 -6.31
CA ILE A 140 -21.92 -15.79 -7.17
C ILE A 140 -23.39 -16.21 -7.08
N ARG A 141 -24.11 -15.65 -6.10
CA ARG A 141 -25.58 -15.71 -6.08
C ARG A 141 -26.12 -14.72 -7.12
N GLY A 142 -26.38 -15.23 -8.32
CA GLY A 142 -27.00 -14.49 -9.42
C GLY A 142 -25.97 -13.74 -10.26
N ALA A 143 -25.72 -14.22 -11.48
CA ALA A 143 -24.89 -13.52 -12.44
C ALA A 143 -25.66 -12.27 -12.91
N ASP A 144 -25.40 -11.12 -12.29
CA ASP A 144 -25.85 -9.84 -12.81
C ASP A 144 -25.31 -9.61 -14.23
N GLU A 145 -25.93 -8.68 -14.97
CA GLU A 145 -25.59 -8.43 -16.37
C GLU A 145 -24.42 -7.45 -16.54
N SER A 146 -23.78 -6.97 -15.46
CA SER A 146 -22.80 -5.87 -15.53
C SER A 146 -21.63 -6.16 -16.49
N TRP A 147 -21.14 -7.40 -16.52
CA TRP A 147 -20.09 -7.76 -17.48
C TRP A 147 -20.61 -7.77 -18.93
N ALA A 148 -21.81 -8.29 -19.16
CA ALA A 148 -22.42 -8.31 -20.50
C ALA A 148 -22.69 -6.87 -20.99
N GLU A 149 -23.08 -5.96 -20.11
CA GLU A 149 -23.23 -4.53 -20.39
C GLU A 149 -21.91 -3.92 -20.85
N ILE A 150 -20.79 -4.19 -20.15
CA ILE A 150 -19.46 -3.70 -20.56
C ILE A 150 -19.05 -4.29 -21.90
N GLN A 151 -19.28 -5.58 -22.14
CA GLN A 151 -18.99 -6.21 -23.43
C GLN A 151 -19.79 -5.56 -24.57
N LYS A 152 -21.06 -5.25 -24.34
CA LYS A 152 -21.93 -4.53 -25.29
C LYS A 152 -21.49 -3.07 -25.49
N LYS A 153 -21.11 -2.39 -24.41
CA LYS A 153 -20.57 -1.01 -24.41
C LYS A 153 -19.24 -0.93 -25.17
N GLY A 154 -18.44 -2.00 -25.14
CA GLY A 154 -17.16 -2.10 -25.84
C GLY A 154 -16.03 -1.29 -25.19
N VAL A 155 -16.29 -0.62 -24.07
CA VAL A 155 -15.35 0.21 -23.32
C VAL A 155 -15.64 0.14 -21.82
N LEU A 156 -14.59 0.01 -21.02
CA LEU A 156 -14.63 0.04 -19.56
C LEU A 156 -14.04 1.37 -19.04
N GLU A 157 -14.82 2.11 -18.26
CA GLU A 157 -14.42 3.41 -17.72
C GLU A 157 -13.90 3.27 -16.29
N PHE A 158 -12.59 3.46 -16.11
CA PHE A 158 -11.95 3.43 -14.81
C PHE A 158 -11.83 4.83 -14.22
N GLY A 159 -12.52 5.05 -13.11
CA GLY A 159 -12.29 6.19 -12.25
C GLY A 159 -10.94 6.08 -11.54
N ILE A 160 -10.19 7.17 -11.50
CA ILE A 160 -8.86 7.27 -10.89
C ILE A 160 -8.68 8.64 -10.23
N MET A 161 -7.76 8.72 -9.27
CA MET A 161 -7.34 10.00 -8.69
C MET A 161 -5.91 10.32 -9.11
N VAL A 162 -5.66 11.57 -9.50
CA VAL A 162 -4.32 12.04 -9.90
C VAL A 162 -3.56 12.65 -8.71
N ASN A 163 -2.33 13.08 -8.95
CA ASN A 163 -1.44 13.69 -7.94
C ASN A 163 -1.09 12.75 -6.77
N ASN A 164 -1.07 11.44 -7.03
CA ASN A 164 -0.71 10.42 -6.06
C ASN A 164 0.44 9.54 -6.58
N PRO A 165 1.65 10.10 -6.81
CA PRO A 165 2.78 9.29 -7.24
C PRO A 165 3.21 8.29 -6.14
N PRO A 166 3.57 7.05 -6.49
CA PRO A 166 3.75 6.51 -7.85
C PRO A 166 2.51 5.82 -8.45
N PHE A 167 1.34 5.92 -7.82
CA PHE A 167 0.10 5.23 -8.24
C PHE A 167 -0.53 5.85 -9.48
N CYS A 168 -0.76 7.16 -9.47
CA CYS A 168 -1.42 7.86 -10.56
C CYS A 168 -1.04 9.35 -10.53
N TYR A 169 -0.38 9.82 -11.57
CA TYR A 169 0.16 11.18 -11.66
C TYR A 169 0.42 11.56 -13.12
N TYR A 170 0.58 12.85 -13.38
CA TYR A 170 1.05 13.32 -14.68
C TYR A 170 2.58 13.28 -14.73
N GLY A 171 3.12 12.60 -15.73
CA GLY A 171 4.54 12.58 -16.03
C GLY A 171 5.05 13.93 -16.53
N GLN A 172 6.36 14.04 -16.76
CA GLN A 172 6.98 15.26 -17.30
C GLN A 172 6.44 15.62 -18.69
N ASP A 173 6.03 14.62 -19.47
CA ASP A 173 5.39 14.78 -20.78
C ASP A 173 3.90 15.16 -20.69
N LYS A 174 3.41 15.46 -19.48
CA LYS A 174 2.01 15.77 -19.16
C LYS A 174 1.04 14.62 -19.49
N ARG A 175 1.55 13.40 -19.71
CA ARG A 175 0.69 12.22 -19.86
C ARG A 175 0.44 11.59 -18.51
N LEU A 176 -0.76 11.05 -18.37
CA LEU A 176 -1.16 10.31 -17.20
C LEU A 176 -0.39 8.98 -17.14
N THR A 177 0.25 8.72 -16.01
CA THR A 177 1.10 7.54 -15.79
C THR A 177 1.05 7.12 -14.31
N GLY A 178 1.67 6.00 -13.97
CA GLY A 178 1.66 5.41 -12.64
C GLY A 178 1.23 3.96 -12.62
N PHE A 179 1.40 3.34 -11.46
CA PHE A 179 1.07 1.93 -11.25
C PHE A 179 -0.41 1.60 -11.54
N GLU A 180 -1.36 2.39 -11.04
CA GLU A 180 -2.80 2.15 -11.27
C GLU A 180 -3.19 2.42 -12.72
N VAL A 181 -2.53 3.38 -13.38
CA VAL A 181 -2.75 3.67 -14.80
C VAL A 181 -2.35 2.47 -15.65
N GLU A 182 -1.14 1.95 -15.47
CA GLU A 182 -0.67 0.78 -16.24
C GLU A 182 -1.35 -0.53 -15.81
N LEU A 183 -1.78 -0.64 -14.56
CA LEU A 183 -2.59 -1.77 -14.09
C LEU A 183 -3.95 -1.80 -14.81
N THR A 184 -4.65 -0.67 -14.91
CA THR A 184 -5.95 -0.62 -15.63
C THR A 184 -5.81 -0.96 -17.11
N GLU A 185 -4.75 -0.47 -17.76
CA GLU A 185 -4.43 -0.84 -19.14
C GLU A 185 -4.19 -2.34 -19.29
N ALA A 186 -3.37 -2.92 -18.41
CA ALA A 186 -3.06 -4.35 -18.43
C ALA A 186 -4.31 -5.21 -18.17
N ILE A 187 -5.18 -4.80 -17.24
CA ILE A 187 -6.47 -5.45 -16.99
C ILE A 187 -7.37 -5.37 -18.23
N ALA A 188 -7.53 -4.19 -18.83
CA ALA A 188 -8.36 -4.01 -20.02
C ALA A 188 -7.87 -4.88 -21.19
N LYS A 189 -6.54 -4.97 -21.37
CA LYS A 189 -5.92 -5.84 -22.36
C LYS A 189 -6.22 -7.32 -22.12
N LYS A 190 -6.17 -7.78 -20.87
CA LYS A 190 -6.55 -9.16 -20.49
C LYS A 190 -8.02 -9.45 -20.75
N LEU A 191 -8.88 -8.46 -20.52
CA LEU A 191 -10.31 -8.56 -20.76
C LEU A 191 -10.69 -8.43 -22.24
N GLY A 192 -9.77 -8.01 -23.11
CA GLY A 192 -10.04 -7.78 -24.53
C GLY A 192 -10.99 -6.61 -24.78
N ILE A 193 -11.06 -5.63 -23.87
CA ILE A 193 -11.96 -4.48 -23.93
C ILE A 193 -11.16 -3.17 -24.09
N LYS A 194 -11.73 -2.16 -24.75
CA LYS A 194 -11.16 -0.80 -24.69
C LYS A 194 -11.34 -0.23 -23.29
N TYR A 195 -10.54 0.74 -22.92
CA TYR A 195 -10.71 1.44 -21.65
C TYR A 195 -10.61 2.95 -21.79
N LYS A 196 -11.14 3.65 -20.81
CA LYS A 196 -10.96 5.10 -20.61
C LYS A 196 -10.68 5.37 -19.14
N LEU A 197 -9.89 6.40 -18.89
CA LEU A 197 -9.60 6.89 -17.54
C LEU A 197 -10.43 8.13 -17.27
N VAL A 198 -11.12 8.13 -16.13
CA VAL A 198 -11.98 9.22 -15.66
C VAL A 198 -11.33 9.79 -14.40
N VAL A 199 -10.70 10.96 -14.54
CA VAL A 199 -10.07 11.63 -13.40
C VAL A 199 -11.16 12.22 -12.50
N MET A 200 -11.07 11.93 -11.21
CA MET A 200 -12.04 12.37 -10.22
C MET A 200 -11.41 12.51 -8.83
N GLU A 201 -12.10 13.23 -7.95
CA GLU A 201 -11.76 13.34 -6.54
C GLU A 201 -12.42 12.25 -5.70
N ARG A 202 -11.82 11.90 -4.55
CA ARG A 202 -12.35 10.84 -3.67
C ARG A 202 -13.82 11.06 -3.29
N ARG A 203 -14.19 12.31 -2.98
CA ARG A 203 -15.52 12.66 -2.46
C ARG A 203 -16.63 12.43 -3.48
N GLU A 204 -16.30 12.45 -4.77
CA GLU A 204 -17.28 12.24 -5.84
C GLU A 204 -17.26 10.81 -6.38
N ALA A 205 -16.30 9.97 -6.01
CA ALA A 205 -16.15 8.63 -6.56
C ALA A 205 -17.39 7.75 -6.40
N TYR A 206 -18.07 7.84 -5.25
CA TYR A 206 -19.31 7.10 -5.03
C TYR A 206 -20.41 7.57 -5.99
N ASP A 207 -20.58 8.88 -6.12
CA ASP A 207 -21.54 9.48 -7.04
C ASP A 207 -21.21 9.16 -8.50
N ALA A 208 -19.92 9.15 -8.86
CA ALA A 208 -19.44 8.79 -10.17
C ALA A 208 -19.78 7.34 -10.53
N LEU A 209 -19.58 6.42 -9.60
CA LEU A 209 -20.00 5.02 -9.74
C LEU A 209 -21.52 4.96 -9.91
N ILE A 210 -22.31 5.44 -8.94
CA ILE A 210 -23.77 5.27 -8.96
C ILE A 210 -24.44 5.92 -10.20
N LYS A 211 -23.92 7.05 -10.68
CA LYS A 211 -24.43 7.71 -11.91
C LYS A 211 -23.87 7.14 -13.21
N GLY A 212 -23.01 6.12 -13.15
CA GLY A 212 -22.39 5.51 -14.33
C GLY A 212 -21.40 6.41 -15.07
N ARG A 213 -20.77 7.37 -14.37
CA ARG A 213 -19.65 8.16 -14.92
C ARG A 213 -18.36 7.33 -14.99
N CYS A 214 -18.26 6.29 -14.18
CA CYS A 214 -17.27 5.24 -14.29
C CYS A 214 -17.89 3.90 -13.88
N ASP A 215 -17.29 2.81 -14.37
CA ASP A 215 -17.73 1.44 -14.13
C ASP A 215 -16.94 0.80 -12.97
N ALA A 216 -15.71 1.25 -12.74
CA ALA A 216 -14.86 0.84 -11.63
C ALA A 216 -14.01 2.01 -11.15
N PHE A 217 -13.78 2.14 -9.85
CA PHE A 217 -12.91 3.16 -9.26
C PHE A 217 -11.70 2.50 -8.61
N LEU A 218 -10.49 2.83 -9.07
CA LEU A 218 -9.26 2.38 -8.42
C LEU A 218 -8.89 3.38 -7.36
N TYR A 219 -8.96 2.92 -6.12
CA TYR A 219 -8.59 3.76 -5.01
C TYR A 219 -7.86 2.98 -3.94
N GLY A 220 -6.55 3.13 -4.00
CA GLY A 220 -5.66 2.72 -2.96
C GLY A 220 -6.14 3.04 -1.54
N THR A 221 -6.15 2.01 -0.69
CA THR A 221 -6.34 2.00 0.76
C THR A 221 -7.19 3.14 1.33
N ASN A 222 -8.51 3.09 1.17
CA ASN A 222 -9.50 3.80 2.00
C ASN A 222 -10.90 3.35 1.58
N SER A 223 -11.69 2.84 2.53
CA SER A 223 -13.03 2.31 2.24
C SER A 223 -13.97 3.43 1.79
N ILE A 224 -14.51 3.33 0.57
CA ILE A 224 -15.54 4.27 0.08
C ILE A 224 -16.82 4.17 0.93
N ASN A 225 -17.01 3.08 1.68
CA ASN A 225 -18.17 2.91 2.57
C ASN A 225 -18.20 3.98 3.67
N SER A 226 -17.08 4.64 3.98
CA SER A 226 -17.10 5.80 4.87
C SER A 226 -17.94 6.97 4.32
N LEU A 227 -18.32 6.91 3.04
CA LEU A 227 -19.23 7.85 2.37
C LEU A 227 -20.71 7.40 2.47
N GLY A 228 -21.03 6.34 3.22
CA GLY A 228 -22.40 5.94 3.55
C GLY A 228 -23.11 5.01 2.55
N GLY A 229 -22.45 4.65 1.45
CA GLY A 229 -23.00 3.79 0.40
C GLY A 229 -22.51 2.34 0.43
N LYS A 230 -23.32 1.42 -0.10
CA LYS A 230 -22.88 0.03 -0.42
C LYS A 230 -22.09 0.05 -1.73
N VAL A 231 -21.11 -0.84 -1.89
CA VAL A 231 -20.34 -1.06 -3.12
C VAL A 231 -19.81 -2.50 -3.15
N VAL A 232 -19.34 -2.94 -4.30
CA VAL A 232 -18.62 -4.22 -4.46
C VAL A 232 -17.11 -3.93 -4.52
N TYR A 233 -16.31 -4.75 -3.85
CA TYR A 233 -14.85 -4.60 -3.82
C TYR A 233 -14.17 -5.75 -4.57
N SER A 234 -13.12 -5.42 -5.32
CA SER A 234 -12.19 -6.41 -5.87
C SER A 234 -11.41 -7.11 -4.76
N GLU A 235 -10.73 -8.18 -5.15
CA GLU A 235 -9.60 -8.68 -4.37
C GLU A 235 -8.48 -7.61 -4.32
N PRO A 236 -7.66 -7.58 -3.25
CA PRO A 236 -6.59 -6.61 -3.14
C PRO A 236 -5.57 -6.72 -4.29
N TYR A 237 -5.30 -5.61 -4.96
CA TYR A 237 -4.21 -5.51 -5.94
C TYR A 237 -2.92 -4.92 -5.34
N TYR A 238 -2.91 -4.56 -4.06
CA TYR A 238 -1.68 -4.38 -3.28
C TYR A 238 -1.95 -4.44 -1.77
N PHE A 239 -0.90 -4.68 -0.99
CA PHE A 239 -0.91 -4.59 0.47
C PHE A 239 0.08 -3.53 0.98
N SER A 240 -0.38 -2.73 1.93
CA SER A 240 0.41 -1.77 2.69
C SER A 240 0.05 -1.81 4.17
N GLY A 241 0.47 -0.81 4.93
CA GLY A 241 0.35 -0.69 6.37
C GLY A 241 1.65 -0.24 7.00
N ALA A 242 1.54 0.19 8.25
CA ALA A 242 2.65 0.64 9.07
C ALA A 242 3.70 -0.47 9.19
N GLN A 243 4.96 -0.16 8.90
CA GLN A 243 6.09 -1.09 8.97
C GLN A 243 7.32 -0.35 9.50
N LEU A 244 8.24 -1.10 10.10
CA LEU A 244 9.49 -0.57 10.63
C LEU A 244 10.48 -0.27 9.51
N VAL A 245 11.00 0.95 9.51
CA VAL A 245 12.17 1.38 8.77
C VAL A 245 13.31 1.59 9.75
N VAL A 246 14.47 1.02 9.42
CA VAL A 246 15.65 1.02 10.27
C VAL A 246 16.90 1.25 9.41
N LEU A 247 18.01 1.60 10.05
CA LEU A 247 19.32 1.60 9.37
C LEU A 247 19.63 0.19 8.83
N ALA A 248 20.33 0.10 7.70
CA ALA A 248 20.72 -1.16 7.06
C ALA A 248 21.47 -2.09 8.03
N GLU A 249 22.35 -1.53 8.85
CA GLU A 249 23.12 -2.22 9.89
C GLU A 249 22.37 -2.42 11.22
N SER A 250 21.09 -2.03 11.30
CA SER A 250 20.30 -2.21 12.51
C SER A 250 20.04 -3.70 12.78
N PRO A 251 20.13 -4.15 14.06
CA PRO A 251 19.76 -5.50 14.46
C PRO A 251 18.25 -5.66 14.62
N ILE A 252 17.48 -4.56 14.53
CA ILE A 252 16.02 -4.64 14.47
C ILE A 252 15.65 -5.31 13.15
N ASN A 253 15.06 -6.49 13.24
CA ASN A 253 14.61 -7.29 12.11
C ASN A 253 13.09 -7.42 12.05
N GLY A 254 12.38 -6.93 13.07
CA GLY A 254 10.94 -6.78 13.06
C GLY A 254 10.35 -6.28 14.37
N PRO A 255 9.01 -6.19 14.45
CA PRO A 255 8.29 -5.73 15.65
C PRO A 255 8.64 -6.52 16.92
N GLU A 256 8.92 -7.81 16.77
CA GLU A 256 9.36 -8.68 17.86
C GLU A 256 10.66 -8.21 18.50
N THR A 257 11.58 -7.58 17.77
CA THR A 257 12.81 -7.03 18.36
C THR A 257 12.51 -5.91 19.35
N LEU A 258 11.40 -5.19 19.19
CA LEU A 258 11.01 -4.09 20.08
C LEU A 258 10.60 -4.56 21.49
N ASN A 259 10.29 -5.85 21.65
CA ASN A 259 10.07 -6.49 22.96
C ASN A 259 11.37 -7.00 23.60
N GLN A 260 12.44 -7.12 22.81
CA GLN A 260 13.70 -7.73 23.25
C GLN A 260 14.67 -6.68 23.76
N ARG A 261 15.49 -7.04 24.76
CA ARG A 261 16.58 -6.20 25.28
C ARG A 261 17.57 -5.86 24.17
N ILE A 262 18.12 -4.65 24.22
CA ILE A 262 19.17 -4.23 23.28
C ILE A 262 20.44 -5.08 23.53
N PRO A 263 21.01 -5.74 22.49
CA PRO A 263 22.26 -6.47 22.62
C PRO A 263 23.40 -5.60 23.17
N SER A 264 24.18 -6.14 24.11
CA SER A 264 25.21 -5.44 24.88
C SER A 264 26.25 -4.70 24.02
N PHE A 265 26.65 -5.26 22.87
CA PHE A 265 27.61 -4.66 21.94
C PHE A 265 27.14 -3.31 21.35
N LYS A 266 25.84 -3.16 21.08
CA LYS A 266 25.30 -1.91 20.48
C LYS A 266 25.11 -0.79 21.51
N SER A 267 24.88 -1.15 22.78
CA SER A 267 24.83 -0.17 23.88
C SER A 267 26.12 0.63 24.02
N LEU A 268 27.26 0.03 23.63
CA LEU A 268 28.59 0.65 23.63
C LEU A 268 28.81 1.57 22.42
N LEU A 269 28.32 1.21 21.23
CA LEU A 269 28.43 2.06 20.02
C LEU A 269 27.56 3.32 20.11
N ARG A 270 26.35 3.25 20.70
CA ARG A 270 25.53 4.45 20.96
C ARG A 270 26.23 5.48 21.84
N ARG A 271 27.14 5.05 22.73
CA ARG A 271 27.92 5.97 23.57
C ARG A 271 29.04 6.68 22.79
N ARG A 272 29.47 6.14 21.64
CA ARG A 272 30.55 6.69 20.83
C ARG A 272 30.08 7.73 19.79
N MET A 273 28.87 7.62 19.25
CA MET A 273 28.37 8.54 18.21
C MET A 273 27.85 9.90 18.73
N ILE A 274 27.57 10.03 20.03
CA ILE A 274 27.05 11.29 20.64
C ILE A 274 28.19 12.21 21.13
N LYS A 275 29.45 11.89 20.82
CA LYS A 275 30.63 12.63 21.29
C LYS A 275 31.50 13.11 20.12
N TRP A 276 30.98 13.95 19.24
CA TRP A 276 31.76 14.90 18.43
C TRP A 276 30.89 16.13 18.16
#